data_AF-A0A381ZLB2-F1
#
_entry.id   AF-A0A381ZLB2-F1
#
_cell.length_a   1.000
_cell.length_b   1.000
_cell.length_c   1.000
_cell.angle_alpha   90.00
_cell.angle_beta   90.00
_cell.angle_gamma   90.00
#
_symmetry.space_group_name_H-M   'P 1'
#
loop_
_entity.id
_entity.type
_entity.pdbx_description
1 polymer ?
#
loop_
_entity_poly.entity_id
_entity_poly.type
_entity_poly.pdbx_seq_one_letter_code
_entity_poly.pdbx_strand_id
1 'polypeptide(L)' 'MSEPTLSPLKTWSHLAEQRRRPSEYEIVSTNLHWHTRGDQAFDIDDKGFMNEWYREYRNESPITHENWDSFRDPDEMIY' A
#
# COMPACT_ATOMS: atom_id res chain seq x y z
N MET A 1 -27.65 -3.00 -14.23
CA MET A 1 -27.09 -1.73 -13.73
C MET A 1 -26.00 -1.33 -14.70
N SER A 2 -26.01 -0.12 -15.28
CA SER A 2 -24.89 0.29 -16.16
C SER A 2 -23.68 0.65 -15.30
N GLU A 3 -22.50 0.32 -15.79
CA GLU A 3 -21.25 0.67 -15.13
C GLU A 3 -21.08 2.20 -15.13
N PRO A 4 -20.61 2.82 -14.03
CA PRO A 4 -20.40 4.25 -13.98
C PRO A 4 -19.26 4.66 -14.93
N THR A 5 -19.47 5.73 -15.70
CA THR A 5 -18.42 6.34 -16.50
C THR A 5 -17.41 7.05 -15.59
N LEU A 6 -16.17 6.57 -15.57
CA LEU A 6 -15.07 7.16 -14.82
C LEU A 6 -14.43 8.32 -15.61
N SER A 7 -14.19 9.46 -14.95
CA SER A 7 -13.39 10.56 -15.50
C SER A 7 -11.91 10.40 -15.15
N PRO A 8 -10.98 10.88 -16.00
CA PRO A 8 -9.55 10.87 -15.68
C PRO A 8 -9.22 11.60 -14.37
N LEU A 9 -8.31 11.04 -13.58
CA LEU A 9 -7.76 11.65 -12.38
C LEU A 9 -6.46 12.40 -12.68
N LYS A 10 -6.08 13.35 -11.81
CA LYS A 10 -4.86 14.16 -11.96
C LYS A 10 -3.59 13.49 -11.40
N THR A 11 -3.75 12.37 -10.71
CA THR A 11 -2.68 11.57 -10.07
C THR A 11 -3.26 10.17 -9.77
N TRP A 12 -2.48 9.33 -9.08
CA TRP A 12 -2.95 8.03 -8.62
C TRP A 12 -4.21 8.14 -7.76
N SER A 13 -5.11 7.17 -7.90
CA SER A 13 -6.41 7.21 -7.22
C SER A 13 -6.30 7.31 -5.71
N HIS A 14 -5.30 6.67 -5.08
CA HIS A 14 -5.08 6.75 -3.63
C HIS A 14 -4.55 8.10 -3.14
N LEU A 15 -4.12 8.99 -4.05
CA LEU A 15 -3.66 10.34 -3.75
C LEU A 15 -4.64 11.42 -4.25
N ALA A 16 -5.66 11.05 -5.03
CA ALA A 16 -6.50 12.00 -5.76
C ALA A 16 -7.39 12.87 -4.87
N GLU A 17 -7.70 12.44 -3.65
CA GLU A 17 -8.52 13.19 -2.69
C GLU A 17 -7.73 14.26 -1.92
N GLN A 18 -6.40 14.27 -2.03
CA GLN A 18 -5.56 15.25 -1.35
C GLN A 18 -5.78 16.66 -1.90
N ARG A 19 -5.77 17.67 -1.02
CA ARG A 19 -5.94 19.09 -1.38
C ARG A 19 -4.66 19.77 -1.89
N ARG A 20 -3.62 18.99 -2.23
CA ARG A 20 -2.35 19.46 -2.75
C ARG A 20 -1.88 18.54 -3.87
N ARG A 21 -0.97 19.04 -4.71
CA ARG A 21 -0.26 18.19 -5.68
C ARG A 21 0.68 17.25 -4.90
N PRO A 22 0.66 15.94 -5.17
CA PRO A 22 1.63 15.02 -4.56
C PRO A 22 3.07 15.35 -4.97
N SER A 23 4.02 15.16 -4.05
CA SER A 23 5.45 15.29 -4.37
C SER A 23 5.93 14.10 -5.23
N GLU A 24 7.15 14.19 -5.76
CA GLU A 24 7.75 13.06 -6.49
C GLU A 24 7.87 11.83 -5.58
N TYR A 25 8.35 12.03 -4.34
CA TYR A 25 8.38 11.01 -3.30
C TYR A 25 7.02 10.32 -3.11
N GLU A 26 5.94 11.08 -2.97
CA GLU A 26 4.61 10.47 -2.80
C GLU A 26 4.16 9.65 -4.02
N ILE A 27 4.51 10.11 -5.22
CA ILE A 27 4.17 9.43 -6.48
C ILE A 27 4.89 8.08 -6.60
N VAL A 28 6.14 7.99 -6.12
CA VAL A 28 7.01 6.81 -6.34
C VAL A 28 7.19 5.93 -5.11
N SER A 29 6.71 6.32 -3.93
CA SER A 29 7.01 5.61 -2.67
C SER A 29 5.80 5.20 -1.84
N THR A 30 4.57 5.61 -2.16
CA THR A 30 3.40 5.35 -1.30
C THR A 30 2.51 4.20 -1.78
N ASN A 31 2.04 3.36 -0.84
CA ASN A 31 1.05 2.29 -1.05
C ASN A 31 1.44 1.26 -2.13
N LEU A 32 2.69 0.77 -2.05
CA LEU A 32 3.27 -0.16 -3.03
C LEU A 32 3.30 -1.62 -2.57
N HIS A 33 3.22 -1.88 -1.27
CA HIS A 33 3.24 -3.24 -0.71
C HIS A 33 1.88 -3.94 -0.91
N TRP A 34 1.64 -4.47 -2.10
CA TRP A 34 0.39 -5.19 -2.41
C TRP A 34 0.11 -6.39 -1.49
N HIS A 35 1.16 -7.00 -0.92
CA HIS A 35 1.09 -8.17 -0.03
C HIS A 35 0.54 -7.87 1.39
N THR A 36 0.01 -6.68 1.63
CA THR A 36 -0.67 -6.29 2.88
C THR A 36 -2.19 -6.27 2.76
N ARG A 37 -2.74 -6.51 1.57
CA ARG A 37 -4.17 -6.30 1.26
C ARG A 37 -5.09 -7.45 1.66
N GLY A 38 -4.56 -8.62 1.99
CA GLY A 38 -5.34 -9.81 2.33
C GLY A 38 -4.67 -10.68 3.39
N ASP A 39 -5.35 -11.77 3.76
CA ASP A 39 -4.87 -12.73 4.78
C ASP A 39 -3.58 -13.43 4.35
N GLN A 40 -3.44 -13.66 3.04
CA GLN A 40 -2.26 -14.20 2.41
C GLN A 40 -1.39 -13.06 1.86
N ALA A 41 -0.08 -13.14 2.08
CA ALA A 41 0.85 -12.13 1.61
C ALA A 41 1.11 -12.24 0.10
N PHE A 42 1.40 -13.43 -0.40
CA PHE A 42 1.83 -13.66 -1.78
C PHE A 42 0.91 -14.63 -2.49
N ASP A 43 0.67 -14.39 -3.79
CA ASP A 43 -0.14 -15.23 -4.69
C ASP A 43 0.55 -16.56 -5.06
N ILE A 44 0.89 -17.34 -4.03
CA ILE A 44 1.51 -18.67 -4.10
C ILE A 44 0.69 -19.64 -3.24
N ASP A 45 1.23 -20.80 -2.88
CA ASP A 45 0.55 -21.67 -1.92
C ASP A 45 0.37 -20.98 -0.55
N ASP A 46 -0.80 -21.13 0.07
CA ASP A 46 -1.13 -20.53 1.37
C ASP A 46 -0.19 -21.02 2.48
N LYS A 47 0.27 -22.28 2.36
CA LYS A 47 1.25 -22.90 3.25
C LYS A 47 2.67 -22.85 2.69
N GLY A 48 2.90 -22.02 1.67
CA GLY A 48 4.23 -21.72 1.18
C GLY A 48 5.03 -21.04 2.28
N PHE A 49 6.29 -21.45 2.43
CA PHE A 49 7.23 -20.93 3.44
C PHE A 49 7.19 -19.39 3.58
N MET A 50 7.14 -18.66 2.45
CA MET A 50 7.12 -17.20 2.47
C MET A 50 5.84 -16.60 3.04
N ASN A 51 4.68 -17.24 2.84
CA ASN A 51 3.43 -16.78 3.43
C ASN A 51 3.41 -17.01 4.94
N GLU A 52 3.91 -18.18 5.40
CA GLU A 52 4.02 -18.47 6.83
C GLU A 52 4.98 -17.50 7.53
N TRP A 53 6.14 -17.24 6.93
CA TRP A 53 7.11 -16.28 7.45
C TRP A 53 6.52 -14.87 7.59
N TYR A 54 5.84 -14.36 6.57
CA TYR A 54 5.25 -13.01 6.64
C TYR A 54 4.05 -12.93 7.57
N ARG A 55 3.32 -14.03 7.78
CA ARG A 55 2.27 -14.09 8.79
C ARG A 55 2.86 -13.92 10.19
N GLU A 56 3.85 -14.74 10.55
CA GLU A 56 4.46 -14.74 11.90
C GLU A 56 5.24 -13.45 12.18
N TYR A 57 6.10 -13.02 11.25
CA TYR A 57 7.06 -11.94 11.53
C TYR A 57 6.60 -10.54 11.10
N ARG A 58 5.48 -10.42 10.39
CA ARG A 58 4.93 -9.11 9.97
C ARG A 58 3.46 -8.93 10.36
N ASN A 59 2.56 -9.85 10.00
CA ASN A 59 1.12 -9.68 10.25
C ASN A 59 0.76 -9.84 11.75
N GLU A 60 1.36 -10.81 12.42
CA GLU A 60 1.13 -11.13 13.84
C GLU A 60 2.09 -10.38 14.78
N SER A 61 2.78 -9.35 14.26
CA SER A 61 3.65 -8.49 15.05
C SER A 61 2.90 -7.89 16.26
N PRO A 62 3.51 -7.86 17.47
CA PRO A 62 2.92 -7.18 18.63
C PRO A 62 2.85 -5.66 18.46
N ILE A 63 3.61 -5.10 17.51
CA ILE A 63 3.55 -3.68 17.15
C ILE A 63 2.54 -3.54 16.00
N THR A 64 1.41 -2.91 16.30
CA THR A 64 0.28 -2.76 15.38
C THR A 64 -0.04 -1.30 15.11
N HIS A 65 -0.45 -0.98 13.89
CA HIS A 65 -0.99 0.32 13.50
C HIS A 65 -2.04 0.09 12.41
N GLU A 66 -3.12 0.87 12.41
CA GLU A 66 -4.24 0.68 11.46
C GLU A 66 -3.86 1.08 10.03
N ASN A 67 -2.92 2.02 9.87
CA ASN A 67 -2.50 2.52 8.56
C ASN A 67 -0.99 2.72 8.53
N TRP A 68 -0.22 1.66 8.25
CA TRP A 68 1.24 1.78 8.12
C TRP A 68 1.66 2.62 6.89
N ASP A 69 0.87 2.59 5.81
CA ASP A 69 1.14 3.33 4.56
C ASP A 69 1.00 4.86 4.70
N SER A 70 0.49 5.37 5.83
CA SER A 70 0.48 6.82 6.10
C SER A 70 1.84 7.37 6.53
N PHE A 71 2.84 6.52 6.80
CA PHE A 71 4.19 6.98 7.13
C PHE A 71 4.79 7.83 6.01
N ARG A 72 5.54 8.88 6.38
CA ARG A 72 6.29 9.76 5.46
C ARG A 72 7.70 9.94 6.00
N ASP A 73 8.68 9.68 5.15
CA ASP A 73 10.07 9.99 5.43
C ASP A 73 10.25 11.52 5.54
N PRO A 74 10.77 12.05 6.67
CA PRO A 74 11.02 13.48 6.83
C PRO A 74 11.91 14.10 5.74
N ASP A 75 12.80 13.31 5.14
CA ASP A 75 13.74 13.79 4.11
C ASP A 75 13.20 13.58 2.68
N GLU A 76 12.04 12.92 2.52
CA GLU A 76 11.42 12.58 1.23
C GLU A 76 12.42 11.96 0.21
N MET A 77 13.33 11.10 0.67
CA MET A 77 14.38 10.54 -0.18
C MET A 77 13.81 9.61 -1.27
N ILE A 78 14.32 9.78 -2.48
CA ILE A 78 14.10 8.92 -3.64
C ILE A 78 15.46 8.43 -4.18
N TYR A 79 15.44 7.45 -5.08
CA TYR A 79 16.66 6.92 -5.73
C TYR A 79 17.37 7.97 -6.58
#